data_AF-A0AAP0X4S3-F1
#
_entry.id   AF-A0AAP0X4S3-F1
#
_cell.length_a   1.000
_cell.length_b   1.000
_cell.length_c   1.000
_cell.angle_alpha   90.00
_cell.angle_beta   90.00
_cell.angle_gamma   90.00
#
_symmetry.space_group_name_H-M   'P 1'
#
loop_
_entity.id
_entity.type
_entity.pdbx_description
1 polymer ?
#
loop_
_entity_poly.entity_id
_entity_poly.type
_entity_poly.pdbx_seq_one_letter_code
_entity_poly.pdbx_strand_id
1 'polypeptide(L)'
;MSDFLPREIFFEILLRLPHKALLQCTTVCKSWNSMITSPNFITTHLNRTTLSYITNNNTPADLLLLRQYFESGNKERYSLRRDNETLRRYARLEFPFESQNPFFRIVGSCNGLLCLSDDFGFYTYTIILYNPSIRKSVTLPGPRVTFKTHGPYKFALGFGFDAKHNDHKVVRIANIQGPVGLEYIVPPIVQLYSVASGSWREIDSSAAPYEIIDRYWSQAFVNGAIHWLASDRQYDNLILSFDMGTEVFGTMKLPPCLVRSFVMDMSIKAFGESLLVVEYDGALFFRESCSIWVMKEYGVAESWSKRCTVSLRGGLGTAVALRKKGEILMSTDDGELVSYHPETQQTKDLGIHGTKDSFYVDNYMETLVLLNNSARDEESKNAD
;
A
#
# COMPACT_ATOMS: atom_id res chain seq x y z
N MET A 1 51.46 -12.52 -7.56
CA MET A 1 50.54 -11.58 -8.25
C MET A 1 49.15 -11.93 -7.78
N SER A 2 48.41 -10.93 -7.30
CA SER A 2 47.38 -11.03 -6.25
C SER A 2 46.17 -11.91 -6.55
N ASP A 3 45.80 -12.69 -5.53
CA ASP A 3 44.62 -13.56 -5.37
C ASP A 3 43.29 -12.77 -5.30
N PHE A 4 42.87 -12.10 -6.37
CA PHE A 4 41.54 -11.47 -6.42
C PHE A 4 40.51 -12.38 -7.10
N LEU A 5 39.40 -12.62 -6.40
CA LEU A 5 38.21 -13.26 -6.98
C LEU A 5 37.66 -12.41 -8.16
N PRO A 6 37.14 -13.03 -9.22
CA PRO A 6 36.49 -12.31 -10.32
C PRO A 6 35.30 -11.45 -9.86
N ARG A 7 34.99 -10.39 -10.61
CA ARG A 7 33.91 -9.44 -10.29
C ARG A 7 32.55 -10.14 -10.19
N GLU A 8 32.33 -11.13 -11.03
CA GLU A 8 31.11 -11.93 -11.12
C GLU A 8 30.91 -12.77 -9.85
N ILE A 9 32.01 -13.27 -9.28
CA ILE A 9 31.97 -14.02 -8.02
C ILE A 9 31.62 -13.10 -6.85
N PHE A 10 32.18 -11.89 -6.81
CA PHE A 10 31.76 -10.88 -5.83
C PHE A 10 30.28 -10.51 -5.97
N PHE A 11 29.79 -10.35 -7.20
CA PHE A 11 28.37 -10.08 -7.46
C PHE A 11 27.48 -11.17 -6.86
N GLU A 12 27.78 -12.44 -7.11
CA GLU A 12 27.03 -13.58 -6.57
C GLU A 12 27.13 -13.72 -5.04
N ILE A 13 28.30 -13.41 -4.45
CA ILE A 13 28.48 -13.41 -2.99
C ILE A 13 27.61 -12.32 -2.37
N LEU A 14 27.71 -11.09 -2.88
CA LEU A 14 26.96 -9.94 -2.37
C LEU A 14 25.44 -10.16 -2.51
N LEU A 15 24.97 -10.73 -3.63
CA LEU A 15 23.55 -11.03 -3.83
C LEU A 15 22.93 -11.94 -2.76
N ARG A 16 23.74 -12.72 -2.03
CA ARG A 16 23.28 -13.61 -0.95
C ARG A 16 23.20 -12.91 0.40
N LEU A 17 23.73 -11.70 0.53
CA LEU A 17 23.76 -10.97 1.77
C LEU A 17 22.40 -10.28 2.04
N PRO A 18 21.99 -10.16 3.31
CA PRO A 18 20.83 -9.36 3.67
C PRO A 18 21.10 -7.86 3.45
N HIS A 19 20.05 -7.07 3.26
CA HIS A 19 20.15 -5.65 2.96
C HIS A 19 21.06 -4.87 3.94
N LYS A 20 21.02 -5.14 5.26
CA LYS A 20 21.89 -4.45 6.25
C LYS A 20 23.37 -4.69 6.00
N ALA A 21 23.74 -5.94 5.69
CA ALA A 21 25.12 -6.29 5.37
C ALA A 21 25.54 -5.65 4.04
N LEU A 22 24.62 -5.57 3.07
CA LEU A 22 24.88 -4.87 1.81
C LEU A 22 25.12 -3.38 2.01
N LEU A 23 24.33 -2.71 2.84
CA LEU A 23 24.57 -1.31 3.20
C LEU A 23 25.95 -1.12 3.84
N GLN A 24 26.40 -2.02 4.72
CA GLN A 24 27.76 -1.98 5.25
C GLN A 24 28.81 -2.24 4.16
N CYS A 25 28.54 -3.15 3.22
CA CYS A 25 29.45 -3.43 2.10
C CYS A 25 29.64 -2.22 1.17
N THR A 26 28.66 -1.30 1.08
CA THR A 26 28.82 -0.05 0.32
C THR A 26 29.92 0.85 0.87
N THR A 27 30.27 0.74 2.16
CA THR A 27 31.31 1.57 2.79
C THR A 27 32.70 0.95 2.72
N VAL A 28 32.84 -0.31 2.28
CA VAL A 28 34.11 -1.04 2.24
C VAL A 28 35.01 -0.55 1.12
N CYS A 29 34.51 -0.45 -0.10
CA CYS A 29 35.28 0.08 -1.24
C CYS A 29 34.38 0.62 -2.37
N LYS A 30 34.96 1.46 -3.25
CA LYS A 30 34.25 2.07 -4.39
C LYS A 30 33.67 1.05 -5.36
N SER A 31 34.38 -0.07 -5.58
CA SER A 31 33.93 -1.13 -6.50
C SER A 31 32.66 -1.81 -5.98
N TRP A 32 32.62 -2.16 -4.69
CA TRP A 32 31.44 -2.75 -4.05
C TRP A 32 30.29 -1.77 -3.98
N ASN A 33 30.56 -0.51 -3.62
CA ASN A 33 29.55 0.54 -3.65
C ASN A 33 28.91 0.65 -5.03
N SER A 34 29.71 0.82 -6.08
CA SER A 34 29.22 0.93 -7.47
C SER A 34 28.45 -0.31 -7.93
N MET A 35 28.84 -1.51 -7.48
CA MET A 35 28.12 -2.74 -7.79
C MET A 35 26.76 -2.77 -7.09
N ILE A 36 26.72 -2.54 -5.78
CA ILE A 36 25.52 -2.66 -4.94
C ILE A 36 24.49 -1.56 -5.28
N THR A 37 24.94 -0.36 -5.61
CA THR A 37 24.06 0.75 -6.01
C THR A 37 23.64 0.69 -7.47
N SER A 38 24.14 -0.27 -8.27
CA SER A 38 23.71 -0.40 -9.66
C SER A 38 22.25 -0.87 -9.75
N PRO A 39 21.45 -0.36 -10.71
CA PRO A 39 20.08 -0.81 -10.92
C PRO A 39 19.96 -2.32 -11.11
N ASN A 40 20.90 -2.92 -11.86
CA ASN A 40 20.93 -4.36 -12.09
C ASN A 40 21.09 -5.16 -10.79
N PHE A 41 21.98 -4.73 -9.90
CA PHE A 41 22.17 -5.41 -8.61
C PHE A 41 20.92 -5.28 -7.73
N ILE A 42 20.35 -4.07 -7.62
CA ILE A 42 19.14 -3.82 -6.82
C ILE A 42 17.97 -4.67 -7.31
N THR A 43 17.71 -4.70 -8.62
CA THR A 43 16.64 -5.52 -9.21
C THR A 43 16.90 -7.02 -9.04
N THR A 44 18.14 -7.48 -9.25
CA THR A 44 18.49 -8.90 -9.08
C THR A 44 18.34 -9.34 -7.61
N HIS A 45 18.78 -8.50 -6.67
CA HIS A 45 18.63 -8.74 -5.24
C HIS A 45 17.16 -8.74 -4.80
N LEU A 46 16.37 -7.81 -5.30
CA LEU A 46 14.92 -7.75 -5.07
C LEU A 46 14.25 -9.05 -5.55
N ASN A 47 14.46 -9.44 -6.81
CA ASN A 47 13.87 -10.65 -7.39
C ASN A 47 14.27 -11.91 -6.60
N ARG A 48 15.53 -12.01 -6.19
CA ARG A 48 16.01 -13.12 -5.36
C ARG A 48 15.32 -13.14 -3.98
N THR A 49 15.15 -11.97 -3.38
CA THR A 49 14.48 -11.82 -2.08
C THR A 49 12.99 -12.21 -2.21
N THR A 50 12.30 -11.74 -3.25
CA THR A 50 10.92 -12.09 -3.55
C THR A 50 10.75 -13.59 -3.81
N LEU A 51 11.62 -14.19 -4.63
CA LEU A 51 11.58 -15.63 -4.87
C LEU A 51 11.80 -16.42 -3.57
N SER A 52 12.76 -16.01 -2.74
CA SER A 52 12.98 -16.67 -1.45
C SER A 52 11.77 -16.59 -0.52
N TYR A 53 11.01 -15.48 -0.59
CA TYR A 53 9.76 -15.29 0.15
C TYR A 53 8.68 -16.26 -0.34
N ILE A 54 8.60 -16.49 -1.65
CA ILE A 54 7.62 -17.39 -2.26
C ILE A 54 7.98 -18.86 -2.02
N THR A 55 9.26 -19.23 -2.11
CA THR A 55 9.68 -20.65 -2.13
C THR A 55 10.06 -21.24 -0.78
N ASN A 56 10.50 -20.45 0.21
CA ASN A 56 10.96 -20.97 1.50
C ASN A 56 9.94 -20.73 2.62
N ASN A 57 9.25 -21.80 3.03
CA ASN A 57 8.38 -21.82 4.21
C ASN A 57 9.12 -21.69 5.56
N ASN A 58 10.47 -21.63 5.59
CA ASN A 58 11.27 -21.87 6.81
C ASN A 58 12.48 -20.90 7.04
N THR A 59 12.38 -19.59 6.77
CA THR A 59 13.06 -18.41 7.44
C THR A 59 13.19 -17.20 6.50
N PRO A 60 13.36 -15.94 6.99
CA PRO A 60 12.73 -15.21 8.08
C PRO A 60 11.97 -13.99 7.51
N ALA A 61 10.71 -14.09 7.08
CA ALA A 61 10.06 -12.92 6.45
C ALA A 61 8.53 -12.84 6.54
N ASP A 62 7.87 -13.38 7.56
CA ASP A 62 6.52 -12.87 7.87
C ASP A 62 6.63 -11.52 8.59
N LEU A 63 7.22 -10.53 7.94
CA LEU A 63 7.32 -9.18 8.46
C LEU A 63 6.08 -8.41 8.04
N LEU A 64 5.38 -7.92 9.04
CA LEU A 64 4.28 -6.98 8.89
C LEU A 64 4.79 -5.60 9.21
N LEU A 65 4.53 -4.65 8.31
CA LEU A 65 4.56 -3.25 8.66
C LEU A 65 3.34 -2.95 9.51
N LEU A 66 3.56 -2.36 10.68
CA LEU A 66 2.51 -1.84 11.54
C LEU A 66 2.73 -0.34 11.71
N ARG A 67 1.74 0.44 11.28
CA ARG A 67 1.61 1.87 11.59
C ARG A 67 0.48 2.07 12.58
N GLN A 68 0.74 2.91 13.57
CA GLN A 68 -0.17 3.28 14.64
C GLN A 68 -0.10 4.80 14.81
N TYR A 69 -1.23 5.45 15.10
CA TYR A 69 -1.25 6.86 15.49
C TYR A 69 -1.80 7.01 16.91
N PHE A 70 -1.19 7.92 17.67
CA PHE A 70 -1.59 8.28 19.01
C PHE A 70 -2.02 9.74 19.02
N GLU A 71 -3.28 9.98 19.34
CA GLU A 71 -3.82 11.33 19.51
C GLU A 71 -3.08 12.08 20.63
N SER A 72 -2.74 11.37 21.72
CA SER A 72 -1.88 11.91 22.77
C SER A 72 -0.46 12.16 22.24
N GLY A 73 -0.20 13.43 21.93
CA GLY A 73 1.07 13.89 21.37
C GLY A 73 1.15 13.89 19.84
N ASN A 74 0.02 13.71 19.14
CA ASN A 74 -0.10 13.79 17.68
C ASN A 74 1.04 13.04 16.95
N LYS A 75 1.22 11.76 17.29
CA LYS A 75 2.44 11.02 16.95
C LYS A 75 2.17 9.70 16.26
N GLU A 76 2.78 9.54 15.08
CA GLU A 76 2.83 8.26 14.38
C GLU A 76 3.97 7.36 14.89
N ARG A 77 3.72 6.05 14.87
CA ARG A 77 4.72 5.03 15.13
C ARG A 77 4.67 3.96 14.06
N TYR A 78 5.83 3.67 13.50
CA TYR A 78 6.03 2.63 12.51
C TYR A 78 6.93 1.55 13.10
N SER A 79 6.54 0.29 12.91
CA SER A 79 7.33 -0.84 13.37
C SER A 79 7.19 -2.03 12.43
N LEU A 80 8.25 -2.84 12.37
CA LEU A 80 8.19 -4.16 11.77
C LEU A 80 7.88 -5.18 12.86
N ARG A 81 6.92 -6.06 12.57
CA ARG A 81 6.38 -7.06 13.48
C ARG A 81 6.50 -8.42 12.81
N ARG A 82 6.84 -9.47 13.56
CA ARG A 82 6.75 -10.84 13.02
C ARG A 82 5.29 -11.28 13.07
N ASP A 83 4.76 -11.89 12.02
CA ASP A 83 3.42 -12.52 12.02
C ASP A 83 3.43 -13.82 12.83
N ASN A 84 3.66 -13.69 14.12
CA ASN A 84 3.53 -14.76 15.10
C ASN A 84 2.36 -14.45 16.04
N GLU A 85 2.07 -15.36 16.96
CA GLU A 85 0.90 -15.28 17.86
C GLU A 85 0.83 -14.00 18.73
N THR A 86 1.92 -13.24 18.85
CA THR A 86 2.01 -12.05 19.70
C THR A 86 2.37 -10.77 18.93
N LEU A 87 2.49 -10.85 17.60
CA LEU A 87 3.05 -9.77 16.77
C LEU A 87 4.32 -9.15 17.38
N ARG A 88 5.29 -10.00 17.72
CA ARG A 88 6.51 -9.53 18.38
C ARG A 88 7.21 -8.48 17.51
N ARG A 89 7.55 -7.34 18.12
CA ARG A 89 8.31 -6.27 17.46
C ARG A 89 9.67 -6.80 17.00
N TYR A 90 9.91 -6.74 15.70
CA TYR A 90 11.19 -7.03 15.07
C TYR A 90 12.08 -5.78 15.08
N ALA A 91 11.54 -4.65 14.63
CA ALA A 91 12.26 -3.38 14.58
C ALA A 91 11.29 -2.20 14.75
N ARG A 92 11.82 -1.07 15.22
CA ARG A 92 11.16 0.22 15.08
C ARG A 92 11.66 0.87 13.80
N LEU A 93 10.76 1.47 13.04
CA LEU A 93 11.13 2.25 11.87
C LEU A 93 11.17 3.73 12.25
N GLU A 94 12.24 4.39 11.85
CA GLU A 94 12.32 5.85 11.90
C GLU A 94 11.43 6.42 10.81
N PHE A 95 10.73 7.50 11.15
CA PHE A 95 9.86 8.22 10.25
C PHE A 95 10.22 9.70 10.38
N PRO A 96 11.01 10.26 9.44
CA PRO A 96 11.57 11.60 9.58
C PRO A 96 10.67 12.70 8.99
N PHE A 97 9.44 12.39 8.60
CA PHE A 97 8.54 13.34 7.94
C PHE A 97 7.57 13.95 8.94
N GLU A 98 7.33 15.24 8.76
CA GLU A 98 6.29 15.98 9.46
C GLU A 98 5.08 16.14 8.53
N SER A 99 3.91 15.83 9.07
CA SER A 99 2.63 15.87 8.37
C SER A 99 1.93 17.20 8.69
N GLN A 100 1.30 17.84 7.69
CA GLN A 100 0.41 18.97 7.97
C GLN A 100 -0.91 18.50 8.58
N ASN A 101 -1.26 17.23 8.37
CA ASN A 101 -2.40 16.58 9.00
C ASN A 101 -1.96 15.75 10.22
N PRO A 102 -2.89 15.13 10.98
CA PRO A 102 -2.51 14.28 12.12
C PRO A 102 -1.52 13.16 11.78
N PHE A 103 -1.61 12.61 10.56
CA PHE A 103 -0.72 11.56 10.09
C PHE A 103 -0.69 11.44 8.57
N PHE A 104 0.37 10.83 8.03
CA PHE A 104 0.40 10.36 6.66
C PHE A 104 -0.46 9.11 6.48
N ARG A 105 -1.26 9.08 5.42
CA ARG A 105 -1.88 7.85 4.93
C ARG A 105 -0.84 7.03 4.20
N ILE A 106 -0.79 5.73 4.50
CA ILE A 106 -0.04 4.76 3.68
C ILE A 106 -0.97 4.32 2.54
N VAL A 107 -0.66 4.75 1.32
CA VAL A 107 -1.38 4.35 0.10
C VAL A 107 -1.18 2.87 -0.18
N GLY A 108 0.05 2.39 0.00
CA GLY A 108 0.41 0.99 -0.18
C GLY A 108 1.88 0.72 0.09
N SER A 109 2.22 -0.55 0.22
CA SER A 109 3.58 -1.08 0.34
C SER A 109 3.88 -1.97 -0.88
N CYS A 110 5.01 -1.77 -1.54
CA CYS A 110 5.42 -2.58 -2.67
C CYS A 110 6.95 -2.66 -2.74
N ASN A 111 7.53 -3.86 -2.81
CA ASN A 111 8.97 -4.09 -2.92
C ASN A 111 9.81 -3.35 -1.84
N GLY A 112 9.27 -3.20 -0.63
CA GLY A 112 9.91 -2.48 0.47
C GLY A 112 9.80 -0.95 0.39
N LEU A 113 9.14 -0.41 -0.64
CA LEU A 113 8.75 1.00 -0.71
C LEU A 113 7.37 1.22 -0.12
N LEU A 114 7.23 2.32 0.61
CA LEU A 114 5.96 2.86 1.08
C LEU A 114 5.60 4.07 0.23
N CYS A 115 4.36 4.13 -0.24
CA CYS A 115 3.80 5.35 -0.79
C CYS A 115 2.94 6.04 0.28
N LEU A 116 3.33 7.24 0.64
CA LEU A 116 2.72 8.05 1.69
C LEU A 116 1.99 9.24 1.07
N SER A 117 0.84 9.60 1.61
CA SER A 117 0.05 10.76 1.20
C SER A 117 -0.37 11.55 2.44
N ASP A 118 -0.16 12.86 2.43
CA ASP A 118 -0.54 13.74 3.55
C ASP A 118 -2.00 14.23 3.38
N ASP A 119 -2.96 13.35 3.11
CA ASP A 119 -4.28 13.70 2.57
C ASP A 119 -5.45 13.60 3.56
N PHE A 120 -5.15 13.62 4.85
CA PHE A 120 -6.17 13.43 5.87
C PHE A 120 -6.95 14.74 6.16
N GLY A 121 -8.12 14.90 5.53
CA GLY A 121 -9.08 15.96 5.86
C GLY A 121 -8.95 17.24 5.03
N PHE A 122 -7.90 17.40 4.21
CA PHE A 122 -7.72 18.55 3.32
C PHE A 122 -7.10 18.15 1.98
N TYR A 123 -7.23 19.04 0.98
CA TYR A 123 -6.54 18.91 -0.31
C TYR A 123 -5.04 19.09 -0.15
N THR A 124 -4.33 17.99 0.07
CA THR A 124 -2.88 17.93 -0.06
C THR A 124 -2.45 17.58 -1.47
N TYR A 125 -1.17 17.80 -1.72
CA TYR A 125 -0.47 17.41 -2.94
C TYR A 125 0.83 16.67 -2.63
N THR A 126 1.11 16.40 -1.35
CA THR A 126 2.36 15.82 -0.89
C THR A 126 2.26 14.30 -0.94
N ILE A 127 2.98 13.70 -1.89
CA ILE A 127 3.15 12.25 -2.00
C ILE A 127 4.63 11.94 -1.81
N ILE A 128 4.96 11.00 -0.93
CA ILE A 128 6.33 10.62 -0.62
C ILE A 128 6.49 9.12 -0.84
N LEU A 129 7.50 8.74 -1.63
CA LEU A 129 7.97 7.36 -1.68
C LEU A 129 9.09 7.21 -0.67
N TYR A 130 8.96 6.25 0.24
CA TYR A 130 9.92 6.06 1.33
C TYR A 130 10.36 4.60 1.39
N ASN A 131 11.68 4.36 1.46
CA ASN A 131 12.26 3.08 1.85
C ASN A 131 12.78 3.17 3.29
N PRO A 132 12.03 2.66 4.28
CA PRO A 132 12.47 2.61 5.68
C PRO A 132 13.77 1.84 5.91
N SER A 133 14.06 0.81 5.10
CA SER A 133 15.21 -0.08 5.28
C SER A 133 16.55 0.58 4.97
N ILE A 134 16.54 1.57 4.07
CA ILE A 134 17.74 2.35 3.71
C ILE A 134 17.63 3.82 4.12
N ARG A 135 16.49 4.22 4.72
CA ARG A 135 16.17 5.61 5.13
C ARG A 135 16.33 6.61 3.99
N LYS A 136 15.83 6.25 2.81
CA LYS A 136 15.79 7.13 1.61
C LYS A 136 14.36 7.38 1.20
N SER A 137 14.09 8.60 0.75
CA SER A 137 12.79 9.02 0.26
C SER A 137 12.91 9.87 -0.98
N VAL A 138 11.82 9.93 -1.73
CA VAL A 138 11.62 10.88 -2.83
C VAL A 138 10.24 11.50 -2.63
N THR A 139 10.20 12.82 -2.47
CA THR A 139 8.94 13.58 -2.53
C THR A 139 8.59 13.80 -3.99
N LEU A 140 7.38 13.43 -4.38
CA LEU A 140 6.93 13.56 -5.76
C LEU A 140 6.63 15.04 -6.08
N PRO A 141 6.84 15.49 -7.32
CA PRO A 141 6.35 16.79 -7.76
C PRO A 141 4.83 16.87 -7.60
N GLY A 142 4.31 18.06 -7.33
CA GLY A 142 2.88 18.28 -7.20
C GLY A 142 2.12 17.87 -8.47
N PRO A 143 0.94 17.23 -8.35
CA PRO A 143 0.13 16.83 -9.49
C PRO A 143 -0.47 18.07 -10.16
N ARG A 144 -0.75 17.96 -11.47
CA ARG A 144 -1.37 19.06 -12.24
C ARG A 144 -2.80 19.39 -11.80
N VAL A 145 -3.54 18.40 -11.29
CA VAL A 145 -4.93 18.59 -10.86
C VAL A 145 -4.96 18.95 -9.38
N THR A 146 -5.21 20.24 -9.12
CA THR A 146 -5.32 20.85 -7.79
C THR A 146 -6.64 21.59 -7.62
N PHE A 147 -6.98 21.91 -6.37
CA PHE A 147 -8.19 22.67 -6.05
C PHE A 147 -8.19 24.04 -6.74
N LYS A 148 -7.03 24.71 -6.76
CA LYS A 148 -6.87 26.02 -7.43
C LYS A 148 -7.14 25.96 -8.93
N THR A 149 -6.80 24.84 -9.57
CA THR A 149 -6.90 24.67 -11.02
C THR A 149 -8.26 24.13 -11.49
N HIS A 150 -8.90 23.26 -10.70
CA HIS A 150 -10.10 22.52 -11.13
C HIS A 150 -11.29 22.63 -10.17
N GLY A 151 -11.17 23.41 -9.09
CA GLY A 151 -12.19 23.50 -8.05
C GLY A 151 -12.23 22.25 -7.16
N PRO A 152 -13.36 21.97 -6.47
CA PRO A 152 -13.51 20.78 -5.65
C PRO A 152 -13.41 19.48 -6.46
N TYR A 153 -12.78 18.45 -5.90
CA TYR A 153 -12.68 17.13 -6.51
C TYR A 153 -12.50 16.05 -5.43
N LYS A 154 -12.76 14.81 -5.77
CA LYS A 154 -12.27 13.65 -5.01
C LYS A 154 -11.09 13.04 -5.75
N PHE A 155 -10.17 12.40 -5.03
CA PHE A 155 -9.13 11.64 -5.69
C PHE A 155 -8.83 10.35 -4.97
N ALA A 156 -8.36 9.37 -5.73
CA ALA A 156 -7.80 8.15 -5.20
C ALA A 156 -6.35 7.99 -5.67
N LEU A 157 -5.56 7.32 -4.83
CA LEU A 157 -4.20 6.94 -5.16
C LEU A 157 -4.10 5.41 -5.25
N GLY A 158 -3.26 4.94 -6.16
CA GLY A 158 -2.81 3.56 -6.23
C GLY A 158 -1.30 3.53 -6.33
N PHE A 159 -0.69 2.57 -5.65
CA PHE A 159 0.75 2.37 -5.68
C PHE A 159 1.07 0.92 -5.99
N GLY A 160 1.99 0.72 -6.94
CA GLY A 160 2.39 -0.62 -7.34
C GLY A 160 3.61 -0.59 -8.24
N PHE A 161 3.88 -1.76 -8.82
CA PHE A 161 5.08 -2.03 -9.59
C PHE A 161 4.75 -2.55 -10.98
N ASP A 162 5.37 -1.92 -11.98
CA ASP A 162 5.41 -2.36 -13.35
C ASP A 162 6.61 -3.31 -13.53
N ALA A 163 6.34 -4.60 -13.49
CA ALA A 163 7.37 -5.63 -13.68
C ALA A 163 7.94 -5.63 -15.12
N LYS A 164 7.18 -5.18 -16.11
CA LYS A 164 7.59 -5.16 -17.52
C LYS A 164 8.69 -4.12 -17.76
N HIS A 165 8.56 -2.95 -17.13
CA HIS A 165 9.53 -1.86 -17.27
C HIS A 165 10.41 -1.67 -16.01
N ASN A 166 10.27 -2.54 -15.00
CA ASN A 166 11.00 -2.48 -13.73
C ASN A 166 10.87 -1.10 -13.06
N ASP A 167 9.65 -0.58 -12.99
CA ASP A 167 9.36 0.76 -12.52
C ASP A 167 8.29 0.76 -11.43
N HIS A 168 8.48 1.59 -10.41
CA HIS A 168 7.42 1.85 -9.44
C HIS A 168 6.57 2.99 -9.95
N LYS A 169 5.25 2.85 -9.82
CA LYS A 169 4.30 3.82 -10.36
C LYS A 169 3.29 4.23 -9.31
N VAL A 170 2.85 5.48 -9.37
CA VAL A 170 1.73 6.00 -8.59
C VAL A 170 0.64 6.44 -9.57
N VAL A 171 -0.54 5.85 -9.44
CA VAL A 171 -1.74 6.25 -10.18
C VAL A 171 -2.51 7.23 -9.30
N ARG A 172 -2.99 8.31 -9.88
CA ARG A 172 -3.89 9.26 -9.26
C ARG A 172 -5.12 9.45 -10.14
N ILE A 173 -6.30 9.14 -9.61
CA ILE A 173 -7.58 9.30 -10.29
C ILE A 173 -8.29 10.47 -9.62
N ALA A 174 -8.63 11.51 -10.37
CA ALA A 174 -9.29 12.71 -9.86
C ALA A 174 -10.68 12.88 -10.48
N ASN A 175 -11.72 12.71 -9.67
CA ASN A 175 -13.12 12.96 -10.02
C ASN A 175 -13.45 14.42 -9.70
N ILE A 176 -13.58 15.27 -10.72
CA ILE A 176 -13.88 16.71 -10.56
C ILE A 176 -15.36 16.92 -10.25
N GLN A 177 -15.71 17.77 -9.29
CA GLN A 177 -17.11 18.05 -8.97
C GLN A 177 -17.79 18.79 -10.14
N GLY A 178 -18.99 18.33 -10.52
CA GLY A 178 -19.79 18.94 -11.56
C GLY A 178 -20.42 20.28 -11.13
N PRO A 179 -20.96 21.07 -12.08
CA PRO A 179 -21.51 22.41 -11.80
C PRO A 179 -22.77 22.38 -10.93
N VAL A 180 -23.57 21.32 -11.03
CA VAL A 180 -24.79 21.11 -10.25
C VAL A 180 -24.42 20.19 -9.11
N GLY A 181 -24.07 20.80 -7.97
CA GLY A 181 -23.35 20.15 -6.88
C GLY A 181 -24.04 18.90 -6.37
N LEU A 182 -23.42 17.76 -6.67
CA LEU A 182 -23.38 16.46 -5.96
C LEU A 182 -22.78 15.38 -6.89
N GLU A 183 -22.84 15.58 -8.21
CA GLU A 183 -22.26 14.68 -9.21
C GLU A 183 -20.80 15.02 -9.53
N TYR A 184 -20.04 14.01 -9.97
CA TYR A 184 -18.69 14.18 -10.50
C TYR A 184 -18.66 14.06 -12.02
N ILE A 185 -17.76 14.81 -12.66
CA ILE A 185 -17.50 14.72 -14.09
C ILE A 185 -16.85 13.35 -14.38
N VAL A 186 -17.39 12.67 -15.40
CA VAL A 186 -16.94 11.35 -15.84
C VAL A 186 -16.63 11.41 -17.35
N PRO A 187 -15.46 10.94 -17.82
CA PRO A 187 -14.44 10.20 -17.06
C PRO A 187 -13.59 11.09 -16.12
N PRO A 188 -12.96 10.53 -15.07
CA PRO A 188 -12.05 11.26 -14.19
C PRO A 188 -10.76 11.66 -14.94
N ILE A 189 -10.01 12.60 -14.40
CA ILE A 189 -8.65 12.87 -14.87
C ILE A 189 -7.71 11.86 -14.23
N VAL A 190 -6.95 11.12 -15.05
CA VAL A 190 -6.01 10.10 -14.56
C VAL A 190 -4.58 10.56 -14.78
N GLN A 191 -3.79 10.57 -13.72
CA GLN A 191 -2.39 10.95 -13.75
C GLN A 191 -1.55 9.76 -13.27
N LEU A 192 -0.48 9.46 -14.00
CA LEU A 192 0.48 8.41 -13.67
C LEU A 192 1.84 9.03 -13.43
N TYR A 193 2.40 8.78 -12.26
CA TYR A 193 3.79 9.07 -11.95
C TYR A 193 4.65 7.83 -12.17
N SER A 194 5.78 8.00 -12.85
CA SER A 194 6.81 6.97 -13.01
C SER A 194 8.03 7.37 -12.21
N VAL A 195 8.52 6.47 -11.34
CA VAL A 195 9.73 6.71 -10.54
C VAL A 195 10.96 6.79 -11.43
N ALA A 196 11.04 5.94 -12.45
CA ALA A 196 12.13 5.94 -13.43
C ALA A 196 12.26 7.30 -14.15
N SER A 197 11.14 7.88 -14.61
CA SER A 197 11.15 9.20 -15.27
C SER A 197 11.20 10.36 -14.28
N GLY A 198 10.70 10.18 -13.06
CA GLY A 198 10.58 11.24 -12.06
C GLY A 198 9.47 12.26 -12.39
N SER A 199 8.47 11.88 -13.19
CA SER A 199 7.47 12.83 -13.71
C SER A 199 6.06 12.26 -13.75
N TRP A 200 5.07 13.16 -13.65
CA TRP A 200 3.67 12.86 -13.91
C TRP A 200 3.35 13.02 -15.39
N ARG A 201 2.48 12.14 -15.89
CA ARG A 201 1.79 12.32 -17.17
C ARG A 201 0.32 11.95 -17.03
N GLU A 202 -0.49 12.47 -17.93
CA GLU A 202 -1.91 12.11 -18.03
C GLU A 202 -2.06 10.81 -18.82
N ILE A 203 -3.08 10.04 -18.48
CA ILE A 203 -3.50 8.83 -19.22
C ILE A 203 -4.92 9.05 -19.70
N ASP A 204 -5.21 8.59 -20.91
CA ASP A 204 -6.57 8.55 -21.44
C ASP A 204 -7.46 7.73 -20.51
N SER A 205 -8.46 8.39 -19.93
CA SER A 205 -9.40 7.85 -18.96
C SER A 205 -10.74 7.46 -19.57
N SER A 206 -10.89 7.55 -20.89
CA SER A 206 -12.13 7.17 -21.59
C SER A 206 -12.60 5.75 -21.27
N ALA A 207 -11.66 4.84 -20.97
CA ALA A 207 -11.92 3.46 -20.56
C ALA A 207 -12.35 3.30 -19.09
N ALA A 208 -12.32 4.36 -18.27
CA ALA A 208 -12.68 4.33 -16.85
C ALA A 208 -13.79 5.34 -16.53
N PRO A 209 -15.03 5.18 -17.05
CA PRO A 209 -16.14 6.07 -16.78
C PRO A 209 -16.76 5.84 -15.38
N TYR A 210 -15.93 5.67 -14.35
CA TYR A 210 -16.34 5.27 -13.01
C TYR A 210 -15.98 6.32 -11.97
N GLU A 211 -16.80 6.44 -10.93
CA GLU A 211 -16.49 7.23 -9.74
C GLU A 211 -15.75 6.34 -8.74
N ILE A 212 -14.57 6.78 -8.26
CA ILE A 212 -13.86 6.05 -7.21
C ILE A 212 -14.53 6.28 -5.85
N ILE A 213 -14.62 5.19 -5.09
CA ILE A 213 -15.15 5.19 -3.73
C ILE A 213 -13.99 5.42 -2.76
N ASP A 214 -13.94 6.61 -2.16
CA ASP A 214 -12.76 7.06 -1.42
C ASP A 214 -12.84 6.91 0.12
N ARG A 215 -13.94 6.41 0.70
CA ARG A 215 -14.16 6.54 2.16
C ARG A 215 -13.07 5.89 3.03
N TYR A 216 -12.51 4.76 2.61
CA TYR A 216 -11.42 4.10 3.34
C TYR A 216 -10.07 4.26 2.64
N TRP A 217 -10.01 5.05 1.56
CA TRP A 217 -8.82 5.22 0.73
C TRP A 217 -8.16 3.87 0.36
N SER A 218 -8.96 2.83 0.20
CA SER A 218 -8.48 1.46 0.11
C SER A 218 -8.09 1.12 -1.31
N GLN A 219 -6.93 0.50 -1.47
CA GLN A 219 -6.44 -0.04 -2.73
C GLN A 219 -5.83 -1.42 -2.49
N ALA A 220 -5.81 -2.25 -3.54
CA ALA A 220 -5.14 -3.55 -3.50
C ALA A 220 -4.23 -3.71 -4.73
N PHE A 221 -2.93 -3.83 -4.50
CA PHE A 221 -1.99 -4.19 -5.54
C PHE A 221 -1.81 -5.71 -5.59
N VAL A 222 -2.28 -6.34 -6.67
CA VAL A 222 -2.30 -7.79 -6.85
C VAL A 222 -2.02 -8.10 -8.31
N ASN A 223 -1.16 -9.08 -8.59
CA ASN A 223 -0.86 -9.57 -9.94
C ASN A 223 -0.50 -8.46 -10.96
N GLY A 224 0.26 -7.45 -10.52
CA GLY A 224 0.69 -6.35 -11.40
C GLY A 224 -0.35 -5.26 -11.64
N ALA A 225 -1.55 -5.37 -11.05
CA ALA A 225 -2.61 -4.38 -11.18
C ALA A 225 -3.01 -3.79 -9.82
N ILE A 226 -3.39 -2.52 -9.81
CA ILE A 226 -4.03 -1.89 -8.65
C ILE A 226 -5.53 -1.99 -8.82
N HIS A 227 -6.22 -2.24 -7.72
CA HIS A 227 -7.66 -2.39 -7.65
C HIS A 227 -8.25 -1.40 -6.66
N TRP A 228 -9.32 -0.74 -7.07
CA TRP A 228 -10.14 0.12 -6.23
C TRP A 228 -11.59 -0.34 -6.28
N LEU A 229 -12.36 0.03 -5.26
CA LEU A 229 -13.81 0.01 -5.38
C LEU A 229 -14.22 1.24 -6.20
N ALA A 230 -15.08 1.04 -7.19
CA ALA A 230 -15.69 2.11 -7.96
C ALA A 230 -17.20 1.88 -8.13
N SER A 231 -17.90 2.93 -8.52
CA SER A 231 -19.33 2.90 -8.86
C SER A 231 -19.52 3.40 -10.29
N ASP A 232 -20.45 2.78 -11.01
CA ASP A 232 -20.85 3.24 -12.33
C ASP A 232 -21.97 4.30 -12.26
N ARG A 233 -22.43 4.77 -13.42
CA ARG A 233 -23.51 5.78 -13.49
C ARG A 233 -24.88 5.25 -13.08
N GLN A 234 -25.05 3.94 -12.96
CA GLN A 234 -26.27 3.31 -12.45
C GLN A 234 -26.19 3.06 -10.93
N TYR A 235 -25.10 3.51 -10.29
CA TYR A 235 -24.77 3.28 -8.89
C TYR A 235 -24.54 1.80 -8.56
N ASP A 236 -24.20 0.98 -9.56
CA ASP A 236 -23.77 -0.40 -9.34
C ASP A 236 -22.27 -0.40 -8.99
N ASN A 237 -21.93 -1.08 -7.90
CA ASN A 237 -20.56 -1.20 -7.39
C ASN A 237 -19.79 -2.26 -8.16
N LEU A 238 -18.53 -1.96 -8.43
CA LEU A 238 -17.58 -2.86 -9.07
C LEU A 238 -16.16 -2.64 -8.56
N ILE A 239 -15.25 -3.50 -9.01
CA ILE A 239 -13.82 -3.30 -8.80
C ILE A 239 -13.22 -2.74 -10.08
N LEU A 240 -12.66 -1.53 -10.01
CA LEU A 240 -11.87 -0.96 -11.09
C LEU A 240 -10.43 -1.44 -10.91
N SER A 241 -9.84 -1.99 -11.97
CA SER A 241 -8.43 -2.37 -12.01
C SER A 241 -7.65 -1.47 -12.98
N PHE A 242 -6.37 -1.27 -12.68
CA PHE A 242 -5.41 -0.64 -13.58
C PHE A 242 -4.13 -1.48 -13.61
N ASP A 243 -3.82 -2.05 -14.77
CA ASP A 243 -2.62 -2.85 -14.97
C ASP A 243 -1.39 -1.94 -15.10
N MET A 244 -0.38 -2.12 -14.24
CA MET A 244 0.76 -1.20 -14.19
C MET A 244 1.72 -1.34 -15.38
N GLY A 245 1.72 -2.47 -16.08
CA GLY A 245 2.65 -2.74 -17.18
C GLY A 245 2.09 -2.42 -18.57
N THR A 246 0.80 -2.66 -18.77
CA THR A 246 0.07 -2.32 -20.00
C THR A 246 -0.62 -0.97 -19.90
N GLU A 247 -0.83 -0.45 -18.68
CA GLU A 247 -1.46 0.83 -18.39
C GLU A 247 -2.90 0.92 -18.89
N VAL A 248 -3.61 -0.21 -18.81
CA VAL A 248 -4.99 -0.36 -19.26
C VAL A 248 -5.91 -0.53 -18.04
N PHE A 249 -7.05 0.15 -18.09
CA PHE A 249 -8.13 -0.05 -17.13
C PHE A 249 -8.94 -1.30 -17.45
N GLY A 250 -9.34 -2.02 -16.40
CA GLY A 250 -10.26 -3.14 -16.48
C GLY A 250 -11.28 -3.09 -15.36
N THR A 251 -12.25 -3.99 -15.39
CA THR A 251 -13.26 -4.11 -14.34
C THR A 251 -13.42 -5.54 -13.90
N MET A 252 -13.69 -5.75 -12.62
CA MET A 252 -14.09 -7.03 -12.06
C MET A 252 -15.42 -6.89 -11.32
N LYS A 253 -16.20 -7.97 -11.33
CA LYS A 253 -17.47 -8.03 -10.61
C LYS A 253 -17.24 -8.28 -9.12
N LEU A 254 -18.04 -7.61 -8.31
CA LEU A 254 -18.23 -7.92 -6.90
C LEU A 254 -19.17 -9.13 -6.73
N PRO A 255 -19.23 -9.75 -5.53
CA PRO A 255 -20.32 -10.64 -5.19
C PRO A 255 -21.69 -9.97 -5.45
N PRO A 256 -22.70 -10.67 -6.01
CA PRO A 256 -23.96 -10.05 -6.43
C PRO A 256 -24.68 -9.24 -5.34
N CYS A 257 -24.58 -9.65 -4.08
CA CYS A 257 -25.19 -8.93 -2.95
C CYS A 257 -24.49 -7.58 -2.62
N LEU A 258 -23.25 -7.39 -3.06
CA LEU A 258 -22.46 -6.17 -2.83
C LEU A 258 -22.60 -5.14 -3.96
N VAL A 259 -23.18 -5.52 -5.10
CA VAL A 259 -23.30 -4.62 -6.26
C VAL A 259 -24.18 -3.40 -5.91
N ARG A 260 -25.24 -3.61 -5.12
CA ARG A 260 -26.14 -2.54 -4.68
C ARG A 260 -26.10 -2.28 -3.17
N SER A 261 -25.08 -2.79 -2.49
CA SER A 261 -24.87 -2.46 -1.08
C SER A 261 -24.46 -0.98 -0.95
N PHE A 262 -24.65 -0.44 0.25
CA PHE A 262 -24.22 0.93 0.50
C PHE A 262 -22.70 1.02 0.38
N VAL A 263 -22.30 1.71 -0.67
CA VAL A 263 -20.97 1.69 -1.25
C VAL A 263 -19.87 2.12 -0.27
N MET A 264 -20.24 3.07 0.58
CA MET A 264 -19.38 3.70 1.56
C MET A 264 -19.01 2.76 2.71
N ASP A 265 -19.59 1.57 2.81
CA ASP A 265 -19.29 0.60 3.85
C ASP A 265 -18.44 -0.58 3.36
N MET A 266 -17.66 -0.39 2.29
CA MET A 266 -16.76 -1.42 1.76
C MET A 266 -15.30 -0.96 1.66
N SER A 267 -14.37 -1.87 1.91
CA SER A 267 -12.94 -1.68 1.62
C SER A 267 -12.35 -2.88 0.87
N ILE A 268 -11.36 -2.63 0.02
CA ILE A 268 -10.65 -3.67 -0.73
C ILE A 268 -9.20 -3.78 -0.26
N LYS A 269 -8.69 -5.01 -0.17
CA LYS A 269 -7.32 -5.32 0.27
C LYS A 269 -6.74 -6.47 -0.55
N ALA A 270 -5.41 -6.51 -0.64
CA ALA A 270 -4.71 -7.68 -1.15
C ALA A 270 -4.79 -8.82 -0.12
N PHE A 271 -4.99 -10.05 -0.59
CA PHE A 271 -4.95 -11.25 0.24
C PHE A 271 -4.27 -12.39 -0.53
N GLY A 272 -3.02 -12.67 -0.17
CA GLY A 272 -2.16 -13.55 -0.96
C GLY A 272 -2.00 -13.01 -2.38
N GLU A 273 -2.27 -13.85 -3.37
CA GLU A 273 -2.23 -13.50 -4.80
C GLU A 273 -3.62 -13.11 -5.35
N SER A 274 -4.56 -12.76 -4.46
CA SER A 274 -5.94 -12.43 -4.83
C SER A 274 -6.51 -11.27 -4.00
N LEU A 275 -7.81 -11.01 -4.14
CA LEU A 275 -8.52 -9.88 -3.56
C LEU A 275 -9.41 -10.30 -2.38
N LEU A 276 -9.50 -9.39 -1.41
CA LEU A 276 -10.42 -9.46 -0.29
C LEU A 276 -11.24 -8.17 -0.23
N VAL A 277 -12.53 -8.30 0.04
CA VAL A 277 -13.44 -7.18 0.32
C VAL A 277 -13.99 -7.32 1.72
N VAL A 278 -13.93 -6.24 2.51
CA VAL A 278 -14.62 -6.14 3.79
C VAL A 278 -15.85 -5.27 3.58
N GLU A 279 -17.03 -5.83 3.83
CA GLU A 279 -18.32 -5.14 3.85
C GLU A 279 -18.70 -4.90 5.31
N TYR A 280 -19.10 -3.69 5.65
CA TYR A 280 -19.64 -3.34 6.96
C TYR A 280 -21.16 -3.20 6.85
N ASP A 281 -21.86 -3.75 7.83
CA ASP A 281 -23.32 -3.65 7.94
C ASP A 281 -23.69 -2.63 9.02
N GLY A 282 -24.73 -1.84 8.77
CA GLY A 282 -25.20 -0.77 9.65
C GLY A 282 -24.90 0.66 9.15
N ALA A 283 -25.47 1.67 9.82
CA ALA A 283 -25.29 3.07 9.44
C ALA A 283 -23.88 3.58 9.75
N LEU A 284 -23.46 4.65 9.07
CA LEU A 284 -22.10 5.23 9.06
C LEU A 284 -21.35 5.28 10.41
N PHE A 285 -22.06 5.46 11.53
CA PHE A 285 -21.51 5.59 12.90
C PHE A 285 -21.84 4.42 13.84
N PHE A 286 -22.68 3.48 13.40
CA PHE A 286 -23.16 2.34 14.19
C PHE A 286 -23.07 1.08 13.34
N ARG A 287 -21.84 0.57 13.17
CA ARG A 287 -21.59 -0.67 12.45
C ARG A 287 -21.94 -1.84 13.36
N GLU A 288 -22.79 -2.74 12.88
CA GLU A 288 -23.24 -3.89 13.66
C GLU A 288 -22.38 -5.12 13.42
N SER A 289 -21.92 -5.29 12.18
CA SER A 289 -21.09 -6.42 11.77
C SER A 289 -20.18 -6.04 10.61
N CYS A 290 -19.19 -6.89 10.32
CA CYS A 290 -18.50 -6.86 9.05
C CYS A 290 -18.39 -8.26 8.42
N SER A 291 -18.71 -8.36 7.14
CA SER A 291 -18.52 -9.57 6.34
C SER A 291 -17.23 -9.49 5.54
N ILE A 292 -16.43 -10.56 5.59
CA ILE A 292 -15.18 -10.68 4.84
C ILE A 292 -15.42 -11.62 3.66
N TRP A 293 -15.23 -11.09 2.46
CA TRP A 293 -15.34 -11.80 1.19
C TRP A 293 -13.95 -12.01 0.59
N VAL A 294 -13.68 -13.20 0.09
CA VAL A 294 -12.40 -13.54 -0.56
C VAL A 294 -12.67 -14.10 -1.95
N MET A 295 -11.94 -13.58 -2.94
CA MET A 295 -11.90 -14.11 -4.29
C MET A 295 -10.92 -15.28 -4.31
N LYS A 296 -11.42 -16.52 -4.43
CA LYS A 296 -10.55 -17.70 -4.35
C LYS A 296 -9.63 -17.84 -5.55
N GLU A 297 -10.11 -17.44 -6.73
CA GLU A 297 -9.36 -17.46 -7.98
C GLU A 297 -9.36 -16.05 -8.57
N TYR A 298 -8.16 -15.46 -8.68
CA TYR A 298 -8.01 -14.07 -9.13
C TYR A 298 -8.64 -13.87 -10.52
N GLY A 299 -9.49 -12.85 -10.64
CA GLY A 299 -10.21 -12.50 -11.86
C GLY A 299 -11.44 -13.35 -12.19
N VAL A 300 -11.74 -14.39 -11.39
CA VAL A 300 -12.92 -15.24 -11.58
C VAL A 300 -14.03 -14.79 -10.62
N ALA A 301 -15.05 -14.11 -11.15
CA ALA A 301 -16.13 -13.51 -10.35
C ALA A 301 -16.93 -14.56 -9.56
N GLU A 302 -17.12 -15.74 -10.12
CA GLU A 302 -17.84 -16.86 -9.52
C GLU A 302 -17.08 -17.48 -8.33
N SER A 303 -15.79 -17.15 -8.19
CA SER A 303 -14.93 -17.66 -7.11
C SER A 303 -15.06 -16.89 -5.80
N TRP A 304 -15.83 -15.79 -5.80
CA TRP A 304 -16.11 -15.03 -4.58
C TRP A 304 -16.83 -15.90 -3.54
N SER A 305 -16.33 -15.84 -2.31
CA SER A 305 -16.94 -16.56 -1.19
C SER A 305 -16.90 -15.71 0.07
N LYS A 306 -17.99 -15.73 0.83
CA LYS A 306 -18.02 -15.14 2.17
C LYS A 306 -17.24 -16.06 3.11
N ARG A 307 -16.14 -15.55 3.67
CA ARG A 307 -15.27 -16.30 4.60
C ARG A 307 -15.86 -16.34 5.99
N CYS A 308 -16.30 -15.19 6.50
CA CYS A 308 -16.93 -15.06 7.81
C CYS A 308 -17.67 -13.73 7.94
N THR A 309 -18.51 -13.63 8.97
CA THR A 309 -19.11 -12.38 9.44
C THR A 309 -18.74 -12.19 10.90
N VAL A 310 -18.18 -11.02 11.23
CA VAL A 310 -17.73 -10.66 12.57
C VAL A 310 -18.77 -9.72 13.18
N SER A 311 -19.29 -10.06 14.35
CA SER A 311 -20.11 -9.13 15.13
C SER A 311 -19.23 -8.02 15.69
N LEU A 312 -19.61 -6.77 15.43
CA LEU A 312 -18.96 -5.60 16.00
C LEU A 312 -19.63 -5.14 17.30
N ARG A 313 -20.79 -5.72 17.62
CA ARG A 313 -21.47 -5.60 18.91
C ARG A 313 -20.58 -6.24 20.00
N GLY A 314 -19.81 -5.41 20.69
CA GLY A 314 -18.77 -5.86 21.64
C GLY A 314 -17.49 -5.02 21.66
N GLY A 315 -17.46 -3.88 20.96
CA GLY A 315 -16.32 -2.95 20.96
C GLY A 315 -15.26 -3.24 19.89
N LEU A 316 -15.52 -4.19 18.97
CA LEU A 316 -14.70 -4.37 17.77
C LEU A 316 -15.07 -3.31 16.73
N GLY A 317 -14.06 -2.75 16.08
CA GLY A 317 -14.18 -1.76 15.03
C GLY A 317 -13.78 -2.31 13.65
N THR A 318 -12.72 -1.78 13.07
CA THR A 318 -12.35 -2.02 11.67
C THR A 318 -11.42 -3.24 11.53
N ALA A 319 -11.71 -4.13 10.59
CA ALA A 319 -10.78 -5.16 10.12
C ALA A 319 -9.56 -4.52 9.42
N VAL A 320 -8.39 -4.66 10.04
CA VAL A 320 -7.14 -4.04 9.60
C VAL A 320 -6.44 -4.91 8.57
N ALA A 321 -6.26 -6.21 8.86
CA ALA A 321 -5.59 -7.17 7.99
C ALA A 321 -6.02 -8.62 8.31
N LEU A 322 -5.96 -9.50 7.31
CA LEU A 322 -6.15 -10.95 7.47
C LEU A 322 -4.78 -11.63 7.53
N ARG A 323 -4.54 -12.43 8.57
CA ARG A 323 -3.25 -13.10 8.81
C ARG A 323 -3.17 -14.43 8.09
N LYS A 324 -1.95 -14.95 7.92
CA LYS A 324 -1.72 -16.23 7.21
C LYS A 324 -2.43 -17.43 7.86
N LYS A 325 -2.50 -17.44 9.19
CA LYS A 325 -3.18 -18.48 9.97
C LYS A 325 -4.71 -18.32 10.02
N GLY A 326 -5.25 -17.28 9.38
CA GLY A 326 -6.68 -17.06 9.23
C GLY A 326 -7.33 -16.19 10.30
N GLU A 327 -6.59 -15.78 11.33
CA GLU A 327 -7.07 -14.77 12.28
C GLU A 327 -7.08 -13.38 11.64
N ILE A 328 -7.97 -12.53 12.12
CA ILE A 328 -8.17 -11.18 11.60
C ILE A 328 -7.62 -10.20 12.64
N LEU A 329 -6.77 -9.28 12.21
CA LEU A 329 -6.38 -8.14 13.03
C LEU A 329 -7.50 -7.11 12.99
N MET A 330 -8.07 -6.82 14.16
CA MET A 330 -9.18 -5.88 14.32
C MET A 330 -8.72 -4.72 15.19
N SER A 331 -9.10 -3.49 14.84
CA SER A 331 -9.03 -2.37 15.78
C SER A 331 -10.25 -2.41 16.71
N THR A 332 -10.10 -2.05 17.97
CA THR A 332 -11.24 -1.85 18.89
C THR A 332 -11.67 -0.38 18.90
N ASP A 333 -12.86 -0.12 19.44
CA ASP A 333 -13.35 1.25 19.66
C ASP A 333 -12.48 2.03 20.67
N ASP A 334 -11.83 1.31 21.59
CA ASP A 334 -10.92 1.86 22.59
C ASP A 334 -9.50 2.11 22.05
N GLY A 335 -9.25 1.88 20.76
CA GLY A 335 -7.97 2.14 20.11
C GLY A 335 -6.91 1.04 20.33
N GLU A 336 -7.34 -0.19 20.59
CA GLU A 336 -6.44 -1.35 20.69
C GLU A 336 -6.42 -2.15 19.39
N LEU A 337 -5.33 -2.87 19.14
CA LEU A 337 -5.24 -3.85 18.05
C LEU A 337 -5.29 -5.25 18.65
N VAL A 338 -6.28 -6.03 18.23
CA VAL A 338 -6.54 -7.39 18.71
C VAL A 338 -6.50 -8.40 17.58
N SER A 339 -6.21 -9.67 17.91
CA SER A 339 -6.32 -10.79 16.98
C SER A 339 -7.64 -11.52 17.22
N TYR A 340 -8.52 -11.53 16.23
CA TYR A 340 -9.83 -12.19 16.28
C TYR A 340 -9.82 -13.51 15.51
N HIS A 341 -10.26 -14.58 16.15
CA HIS A 341 -10.37 -15.90 15.53
C HIS A 341 -11.81 -16.14 15.05
N PRO A 342 -12.10 -16.20 13.74
CA PRO A 342 -13.47 -16.22 13.24
C PRO A 342 -14.27 -17.46 13.63
N GLU A 343 -13.64 -18.62 13.75
CA GLU A 343 -14.35 -19.87 14.07
C GLU A 343 -14.72 -19.99 15.57
N THR A 344 -13.80 -19.64 16.47
CA THR A 344 -14.02 -19.71 17.92
C THR A 344 -14.63 -18.42 18.47
N GLN A 345 -14.68 -17.36 17.67
CA GLN A 345 -15.09 -16.00 18.04
C GLN A 345 -14.30 -15.42 19.21
N GLN A 346 -13.10 -15.94 19.46
CA GLN A 346 -12.23 -15.47 20.54
C GLN A 346 -11.39 -14.28 20.07
N THR A 347 -11.27 -13.30 20.95
CA THR A 347 -10.41 -12.13 20.76
C THR A 347 -9.21 -12.25 21.68
N LYS A 348 -8.01 -12.05 21.14
CA LYS A 348 -6.76 -12.00 21.89
C LYS A 348 -6.17 -10.60 21.81
N ASP A 349 -5.95 -9.99 22.97
CA ASP A 349 -5.22 -8.73 23.08
C ASP A 349 -3.73 -8.94 22.71
N LEU A 350 -3.19 -8.00 21.94
CA LEU A 350 -1.80 -7.97 21.50
C LEU A 350 -0.95 -6.95 22.28
N GLY A 351 -1.56 -6.17 23.18
CA GLY A 351 -0.91 -5.08 23.92
C GLY A 351 -0.49 -3.91 23.04
N ILE A 352 -1.13 -3.76 21.87
CA ILE A 352 -0.80 -2.78 20.84
C ILE A 352 -1.90 -1.71 20.84
N HIS A 353 -1.53 -0.48 21.18
CA HIS A 353 -2.46 0.62 21.39
C HIS A 353 -2.25 1.73 20.35
N GLY A 354 -3.27 2.55 20.13
CA GLY A 354 -3.29 3.67 19.20
C GLY A 354 -4.62 4.43 19.37
N THR A 355 -5.14 4.96 18.28
CA THR A 355 -6.50 5.54 18.22
C THR A 355 -7.39 4.66 17.34
N LYS A 356 -8.71 4.72 17.53
CA LYS A 356 -9.68 4.08 16.63
C LYS A 356 -9.38 4.42 15.16
N ASP A 357 -9.48 3.43 14.28
CA ASP A 357 -9.22 3.53 12.83
C ASP A 357 -7.81 4.03 12.43
N SER A 358 -6.85 4.08 13.36
CA SER A 358 -5.49 4.57 13.09
C SER A 358 -4.50 3.53 12.56
N PHE A 359 -4.88 2.26 12.61
CA PHE A 359 -3.98 1.16 12.32
C PHE A 359 -3.86 0.92 10.81
N TYR A 360 -2.63 0.68 10.36
CA TYR A 360 -2.37 0.09 9.04
C TYR A 360 -1.45 -1.10 9.23
N VAL A 361 -1.81 -2.22 8.62
CA VAL A 361 -1.00 -3.44 8.59
C VAL A 361 -0.91 -3.97 7.18
N ASP A 362 0.29 -4.28 6.74
CA ASP A 362 0.55 -4.89 5.44
C ASP A 362 1.84 -5.72 5.48
N ASN A 363 1.99 -6.63 4.52
CA ASN A 363 3.24 -7.36 4.34
C ASN A 363 4.36 -6.39 3.96
N TYR A 364 5.54 -6.63 4.52
CA TYR A 364 6.70 -5.79 4.27
C TYR A 364 7.95 -6.64 4.09
N MET A 365 8.81 -6.18 3.19
CA MET A 365 10.12 -6.76 2.96
C MET A 365 11.17 -5.66 2.97
N GLU A 366 12.33 -5.96 3.55
CA GLU A 366 13.44 -5.00 3.59
C GLU A 366 14.26 -5.12 2.30
N THR A 367 14.41 -4.02 1.54
CA THR A 367 15.03 -4.02 0.20
C THR A 367 16.00 -2.84 0.01
N LEU A 368 16.73 -2.87 -1.11
CA LEU A 368 17.65 -1.80 -1.52
C LEU A 368 17.03 -0.82 -2.54
N VAL A 369 15.72 -0.87 -2.77
CA VAL A 369 15.06 -0.01 -3.75
C VAL A 369 15.25 1.47 -3.37
N LEU A 370 15.48 2.35 -4.36
CA LEU A 370 15.88 3.77 -4.21
C LEU A 370 17.33 4.03 -3.76
N LEU A 371 18.15 3.01 -3.55
CA LEU A 371 19.54 3.21 -3.09
C LEU A 371 20.39 4.04 -4.08
N ASN A 372 20.08 3.95 -5.37
CA ASN A 372 20.75 4.68 -6.45
C ASN A 372 20.27 6.14 -6.60
N ASN A 373 19.16 6.54 -5.99
CA ASN A 373 18.54 7.85 -6.19
C ASN A 373 19.16 8.98 -5.33
N SER A 374 20.30 8.72 -4.68
CA SER A 374 20.99 9.73 -3.84
C SER A 374 21.55 10.93 -4.61
N ALA A 375 21.49 10.95 -5.94
CA ALA A 375 22.02 12.05 -6.76
C ALA A 375 21.06 13.24 -6.95
N ARG A 376 19.78 13.13 -6.57
CA ARG A 376 18.79 14.23 -6.77
C ARG A 376 18.57 15.12 -5.54
N ASP A 377 19.12 14.75 -4.39
CA ASP A 377 19.00 15.53 -3.14
C ASP A 377 19.97 16.72 -3.08
N GLU A 378 20.99 16.78 -3.97
CA GLU A 378 21.95 17.89 -4.01
C GLU A 378 21.56 19.02 -4.98
N GLU A 379 20.67 18.77 -5.94
CA GLU A 379 20.25 19.82 -6.90
C GLU A 379 19.10 20.70 -6.38
N SER A 380 18.31 20.23 -5.41
CA SER A 380 17.23 21.02 -4.81
C SER A 380 17.68 21.98 -3.69
N LYS A 381 18.95 21.91 -3.27
CA LYS A 381 19.56 22.84 -2.31
C LYS A 381 20.34 23.99 -2.97
N ASN A 382 20.47 24.00 -4.29
CA ASN A 382 21.20 25.02 -5.05
C ASN A 382 20.30 25.83 -5.99
N ALA A 383 18.98 25.73 -5.85
CA ALA A 383 18.03 26.59 -6.53
C ALA A 383 17.35 27.48 -5.48
N ASP A 384 18.10 28.47 -5.00
CA ASP A 384 17.57 29.69 -4.37
C ASP A 384 16.90 30.58 -5.44
#